data_AF-A0A1X7A752-F1
#
_entry.id   AF-A0A1X7A752-F1
#
_cell.length_a   1.000
_cell.length_b   1.000
_cell.length_c   1.000
_cell.angle_alpha   90.00
_cell.angle_beta   90.00
_cell.angle_gamma   90.00
#
_symmetry.space_group_name_H-M   'P 1'
#
loop_
_entity.id
_entity.type
_entity.pdbx_description
1 polymer ?
#
loop_
_entity_poly.entity_id
_entity_poly.type
_entity_poly.pdbx_seq_one_letter_code
_entity_poly.pdbx_strand_id
1 'polypeptide(L)'
;MTTNRTSTPPEPHPKPNSIRARQLAGQGIPDFTARRTVTVLEPRLLATGADMQAYLKVSRLAARAILEDLRIKALPGKRYDLRDIWFALWGIRNVPEEGIEAMRAPLLTVAEVAVLTGGCARTIRRAGDSRCPEWRLPRHVDLGPRTRRYLRPLVMAAIYDLEPEPWLTPAPRKPILQSRLVVKTRLAPAEKPTNGHNRS
;
A
#
# COMPACT_ATOMS: atom_id res chain seq x y z
N MET A 1 30.70 28.26 -63.80
CA MET A 1 30.95 29.36 -62.84
C MET A 1 30.74 28.81 -61.46
N THR A 2 31.82 28.80 -60.68
CA THR A 2 32.00 28.03 -59.44
C THR A 2 31.77 28.96 -58.25
N THR A 3 30.93 28.57 -57.30
CA THR A 3 31.04 29.08 -55.92
C THR A 3 30.83 27.94 -54.93
N ASN A 4 31.95 27.50 -54.37
CA ASN A 4 32.03 26.66 -53.19
C ASN A 4 31.55 27.45 -51.98
N ARG A 5 30.66 26.87 -51.16
CA ARG A 5 30.49 27.27 -49.76
C ARG A 5 30.89 26.12 -48.85
N THR A 6 32.05 26.34 -48.24
CA THR A 6 32.70 25.59 -47.18
C THR A 6 31.75 25.41 -45.99
N SER A 7 31.34 24.17 -45.70
CA SER A 7 30.71 23.80 -44.44
C SER A 7 31.78 23.23 -43.51
N THR A 8 32.22 24.02 -42.55
CA THR A 8 33.15 23.62 -41.49
C THR A 8 32.43 22.71 -40.48
N PRO A 9 33.00 21.55 -40.10
CA PRO A 9 32.42 20.69 -39.06
C PRO A 9 32.66 21.29 -37.66
N PRO A 10 31.70 21.19 -36.72
CA PRO A 10 31.90 21.66 -35.35
C PRO A 10 32.86 20.75 -34.57
N GLU A 11 33.84 21.38 -33.91
CA GLU A 11 34.83 20.76 -33.03
C GLU A 11 34.22 20.07 -31.79
N PRO A 12 34.90 19.06 -31.24
CA PRO A 12 34.43 18.24 -30.13
C PRO A 12 34.52 18.97 -28.78
N HIS A 13 33.43 18.93 -28.01
CA HIS A 13 33.42 19.40 -26.63
C HIS A 13 34.39 18.61 -25.74
N PRO A 14 35.21 19.27 -24.90
CA PRO A 14 36.14 18.61 -24.01
C PRO A 14 35.41 17.97 -22.82
N LYS A 15 35.74 16.70 -22.54
CA LYS A 15 35.43 16.04 -21.27
C LYS A 15 36.37 16.58 -20.18
N PRO A 16 35.88 17.07 -19.03
CA PRO A 16 36.72 17.23 -17.87
C PRO A 16 36.86 15.88 -17.16
N ASN A 17 38.00 15.24 -17.40
CA ASN A 17 38.50 14.14 -16.58
C ASN A 17 39.05 14.71 -15.25
N SER A 18 38.60 14.13 -14.15
CA SER A 18 39.41 13.78 -12.97
C SER A 18 40.14 14.88 -12.17
N ILE A 19 40.06 14.72 -10.84
CA ILE A 19 41.02 15.27 -9.85
C ILE A 19 40.79 16.74 -9.46
N ARG A 20 39.67 17.04 -8.75
CA ARG A 20 39.62 18.09 -7.69
C ARG A 20 38.25 18.16 -6.98
N ALA A 21 37.89 17.08 -6.28
CA ALA A 21 36.95 17.14 -5.14
C ALA A 21 37.12 15.95 -4.18
N ARG A 22 38.34 15.38 -4.09
CA ARG A 22 38.76 14.56 -2.95
C ARG A 22 39.28 15.51 -1.86
N GLN A 23 38.37 16.14 -1.14
CA GLN A 23 38.65 16.76 0.16
C GLN A 23 37.30 17.06 0.81
N LEU A 24 36.77 16.04 1.49
CA LEU A 24 35.86 16.07 2.65
C LEU A 24 35.55 14.60 3.00
N ALA A 25 36.61 13.81 3.21
CA ALA A 25 36.51 12.57 3.94
C ALA A 25 36.60 12.94 5.43
N GLY A 26 35.46 12.88 6.13
CA GLY A 26 35.42 13.24 7.54
C GLY A 26 34.04 13.40 8.14
N GLN A 27 33.01 12.69 7.68
CA GLN A 27 31.80 12.49 8.48
C GLN A 27 31.34 11.05 8.32
N GLY A 28 31.25 10.36 9.45
CA GLY A 28 31.07 8.93 9.56
C GLY A 28 29.86 8.41 8.79
N ILE A 29 30.00 7.15 8.38
CA ILE A 29 28.86 6.27 8.10
C ILE A 29 27.86 6.46 9.25
N PRO A 30 26.61 6.93 9.03
CA PRO A 30 25.61 6.88 10.07
C PRO A 30 25.30 5.40 10.31
N ASP A 31 25.88 4.90 11.39
CA ASP A 31 25.53 3.62 11.99
C ASP A 31 24.01 3.61 12.21
N PHE A 32 23.30 2.81 11.41
CA PHE A 32 21.83 2.86 11.28
C PHE A 32 21.12 2.19 12.46
N THR A 33 21.74 2.16 13.63
CA THR A 33 21.04 2.14 14.92
C THR A 33 20.57 3.56 15.26
N ALA A 34 19.78 4.15 14.36
CA ALA A 34 19.05 5.36 14.67
C ALA A 34 18.07 4.99 15.78
N ARG A 35 18.44 5.35 17.01
CA ARG A 35 17.52 5.53 18.14
C ARG A 35 16.32 6.26 17.55
N ARG A 36 15.15 5.62 17.54
CA ARG A 36 13.88 6.31 17.33
C ARG A 36 13.86 7.40 18.41
N THR A 37 14.22 8.62 18.05
CA THR A 37 13.84 9.80 18.81
C THR A 37 12.34 9.64 18.98
N VAL A 38 11.90 9.53 20.23
CA VAL A 38 10.48 9.45 20.55
C VAL A 38 9.93 10.84 20.26
N THR A 39 9.72 11.14 18.97
CA THR A 39 8.84 12.21 18.56
C THR A 39 7.53 11.89 19.26
N VAL A 40 7.09 12.78 20.15
CA VAL A 40 5.83 12.62 20.86
C VAL A 40 4.76 12.32 19.82
N LEU A 41 4.31 11.07 19.75
CA LEU A 41 3.30 10.67 18.78
C LEU A 41 2.03 11.42 19.13
N GLU A 42 1.52 12.21 18.19
CA GLU A 42 0.32 12.99 18.43
C GLU A 42 -0.82 12.04 18.83
N PRO A 43 -1.55 12.31 19.93
CA PRO A 43 -2.58 11.41 20.43
C PRO A 43 -3.63 11.04 19.38
N ARG A 44 -3.93 11.96 18.45
CA ARG A 44 -4.88 11.77 17.34
C ARG A 44 -4.44 10.73 16.30
N LEU A 45 -3.14 10.42 16.24
CA LEU A 45 -2.58 9.42 15.33
C LEU A 45 -2.48 8.03 15.97
N LEU A 46 -2.84 7.92 17.25
CA LEU A 46 -2.86 6.65 17.96
C LEU A 46 -4.26 6.04 17.86
N ALA A 47 -4.32 4.81 17.37
CA ALA A 47 -5.53 4.01 17.28
C ALA A 47 -5.49 2.84 18.25
N THR A 48 -6.59 2.60 18.96
CA THR A 48 -6.81 1.39 19.74
C THR A 48 -7.25 0.24 18.84
N GLY A 49 -7.31 -0.98 19.38
CA GLY A 49 -7.89 -2.12 18.65
C GLY A 49 -9.36 -1.92 18.26
N ALA A 50 -10.14 -1.13 19.03
CA ALA A 50 -11.52 -0.80 18.71
C ALA A 50 -11.59 0.19 17.52
N ASP A 51 -10.70 1.18 17.51
CA ASP A 51 -10.57 2.11 16.38
C ASP A 51 -10.21 1.35 15.10
N MET A 52 -9.31 0.36 15.20
CA MET A 52 -8.94 -0.47 14.05
C MET A 52 -10.08 -1.36 13.55
N GLN A 53 -10.93 -1.85 14.46
CA GLN A 53 -12.13 -2.59 14.09
C GLN A 53 -13.08 -1.70 13.27
N ALA A 54 -13.34 -0.49 13.75
CA ALA A 54 -14.21 0.48 13.10
C ALA A 54 -13.62 0.95 11.76
N TYR A 55 -12.33 1.29 11.73
CA TYR A 55 -11.64 1.78 10.55
C TYR A 55 -11.63 0.76 9.41
N LEU A 56 -11.24 -0.49 9.70
CA LEU A 56 -11.17 -1.56 8.70
C LEU A 56 -12.54 -2.17 8.38
N LYS A 57 -13.56 -1.91 9.20
CA LYS A 57 -14.90 -2.55 9.16
C LYS A 57 -14.81 -4.06 9.14
N VAL A 58 -14.11 -4.63 10.12
CA VAL A 58 -13.96 -6.09 10.29
C VAL A 58 -14.21 -6.46 11.75
N SER A 59 -14.24 -7.74 12.09
CA SER A 59 -14.33 -8.14 13.51
C SER A 59 -13.01 -7.83 14.24
N ARG A 60 -13.07 -7.73 15.57
CA ARG A 60 -11.88 -7.47 16.41
C ARG A 60 -10.76 -8.50 16.20
N LEU A 61 -11.12 -9.78 16.06
CA LEU A 61 -10.16 -10.85 15.80
C LEU A 61 -9.50 -10.69 14.43
N ALA A 62 -10.29 -10.38 13.40
CA ALA A 62 -9.78 -10.13 12.06
C ALA A 62 -8.88 -8.90 12.00
N ALA A 63 -9.26 -7.80 12.67
CA ALA A 63 -8.43 -6.59 12.74
C ALA A 63 -7.06 -6.89 13.33
N ARG A 64 -7.01 -7.68 14.43
CA ARG A 64 -5.75 -8.10 15.03
C ARG A 64 -4.90 -8.95 14.09
N ALA A 65 -5.49 -9.97 13.46
CA ALA A 65 -4.77 -10.83 12.51
C ALA A 65 -4.19 -10.02 11.32
N ILE A 66 -4.96 -9.08 10.79
CA ILE A 66 -4.51 -8.18 9.72
C ILE A 66 -3.32 -7.33 10.17
N LEU A 67 -3.36 -6.74 11.37
CA LEU A 67 -2.25 -5.93 11.89
C LEU A 67 -0.98 -6.76 12.11
N GLU A 68 -1.13 -7.99 12.58
CA GLU A 68 -0.02 -8.95 12.73
C GLU A 68 0.58 -9.34 11.37
N ASP A 69 -0.26 -9.64 10.37
CA ASP A 69 0.17 -9.95 8.99
C ASP A 69 0.90 -8.78 8.33
N LEU A 70 0.44 -7.55 8.58
CA LEU A 70 1.09 -6.31 8.13
C LEU A 70 2.38 -6.00 8.91
N ARG A 71 2.74 -6.81 9.91
CA ARG A 71 3.89 -6.65 10.81
C ARG A 71 3.88 -5.32 11.57
N ILE A 72 2.70 -4.80 11.86
CA ILE A 72 2.52 -3.55 12.61
C ILE A 72 2.61 -3.90 14.10
N LYS A 73 3.65 -3.40 14.76
CA LYS A 73 3.86 -3.63 16.18
C LYS A 73 2.95 -2.73 17.01
N ALA A 74 2.28 -3.30 18.01
CA ALA A 74 1.56 -2.52 19.00
C ALA A 74 2.54 -1.70 19.86
N LEU A 75 2.18 -0.45 20.10
CA LEU A 75 2.82 0.46 21.04
C LEU A 75 2.32 0.17 22.47
N PRO A 76 3.00 0.72 23.51
CA PRO A 76 2.52 0.64 24.88
C PRO A 76 1.04 1.02 25.00
N GLY A 77 0.28 0.26 25.81
CA GLY A 77 -1.16 0.44 25.94
C GLY A 77 -2.00 -0.16 24.80
N LYS A 78 -1.44 -1.07 23.98
CA LYS A 78 -2.14 -1.75 22.86
C LYS A 78 -2.68 -0.75 21.82
N ARG A 79 -1.90 0.30 21.55
CA ARG A 79 -2.19 1.32 20.54
C ARG A 79 -1.36 1.07 19.28
N TYR A 80 -1.78 1.64 18.17
CA TYR A 80 -1.14 1.53 16.87
C TYR A 80 -0.97 2.93 16.28
N ASP A 81 0.16 3.17 15.60
CA ASP A 81 0.36 4.40 14.84
C ASP A 81 -0.39 4.29 13.50
N LEU A 82 -1.35 5.20 13.29
CA LEU A 82 -2.13 5.27 12.06
C LEU A 82 -1.26 5.52 10.83
N ARG A 83 -0.13 6.22 10.95
CA ARG A 83 0.79 6.45 9.83
C ARG A 83 1.43 5.15 9.37
N ASP A 84 1.84 4.29 10.30
CA ASP A 84 2.37 2.96 9.99
C ASP A 84 1.30 2.09 9.30
N ILE A 85 0.04 2.22 9.72
CA ILE A 85 -1.09 1.52 9.10
C ILE A 85 -1.37 2.02 7.68
N TRP A 86 -1.49 3.34 7.47
CA TRP A 86 -1.71 3.90 6.13
C TRP A 86 -0.57 3.57 5.18
N PHE A 87 0.66 3.58 5.68
CA PHE A 87 1.81 3.16 4.91
C PHE A 87 1.77 1.68 4.55
N ALA A 88 1.42 0.80 5.50
CA ALA A 88 1.34 -0.64 5.26
C ALA A 88 0.20 -1.02 4.29
N LEU A 89 -0.95 -0.35 4.39
CA LEU A 89 -2.11 -0.61 3.54
C LEU A 89 -1.97 0.02 2.16
N TRP A 90 -1.64 1.30 2.10
CA TRP A 90 -1.75 2.13 0.89
C TRP A 90 -0.40 2.61 0.35
N GLY A 91 0.67 2.54 1.16
CA GLY A 91 1.97 3.13 0.81
C GLY A 91 2.02 4.64 1.02
N ILE A 92 1.04 5.21 1.71
CA ILE A 92 0.92 6.64 1.99
C ILE A 92 1.65 6.93 3.31
N ARG A 93 2.69 7.78 3.27
CA ARG A 93 3.53 8.07 4.44
C ARG A 93 3.33 9.49 4.99
N ASN A 94 3.20 10.47 4.10
CA ASN A 94 3.22 11.88 4.45
C ASN A 94 1.82 12.47 4.33
N VAL A 95 0.91 12.09 5.24
CA VAL A 95 -0.43 12.68 5.31
C VAL A 95 -0.31 14.06 5.96
N PRO A 96 -0.71 15.15 5.29
CA PRO A 96 -0.70 16.48 5.87
C PRO A 96 -1.83 16.62 6.91
N GLU A 97 -1.79 17.66 7.73
CA GLU A 97 -2.68 17.80 8.89
C GLU A 97 -4.17 17.84 8.48
N GLU A 98 -4.47 18.58 7.42
CA GLU A 98 -5.79 18.69 6.79
C GLU A 98 -6.31 17.34 6.25
N GLY A 99 -5.41 16.42 5.90
CA GLY A 99 -5.74 15.10 5.36
C GLY A 99 -6.00 14.04 6.44
N ILE A 100 -5.64 14.30 7.71
CA ILE A 100 -5.71 13.30 8.78
C ILE A 100 -7.14 12.82 8.99
N GLU A 101 -8.10 13.73 9.11
CA GLU A 101 -9.50 13.36 9.38
C GLU A 101 -10.12 12.57 8.21
N ALA A 102 -9.79 12.95 6.97
CA ALA A 102 -10.22 12.22 5.79
C ALA A 102 -9.62 10.80 5.74
N MET A 103 -8.36 10.64 6.17
CA MET A 103 -7.66 9.36 6.22
C MET A 103 -8.08 8.47 7.41
N ARG A 104 -8.63 9.06 8.49
CA ARG A 104 -9.21 8.36 9.64
C ARG A 104 -10.61 7.84 9.39
N ALA A 105 -11.31 8.39 8.39
CA ALA A 105 -12.64 7.94 8.04
C ALA A 105 -12.65 6.42 7.75
N PRO A 106 -13.65 5.68 8.25
CA PRO A 106 -13.74 4.24 8.01
C PRO A 106 -13.67 3.90 6.52
N LEU A 107 -12.93 2.85 6.21
CA LEU A 107 -12.75 2.39 4.84
C LEU A 107 -14.10 2.01 4.21
N LEU A 108 -14.22 2.26 2.91
CA LEU A 108 -15.43 1.92 2.18
C LEU A 108 -15.44 0.43 1.83
N THR A 109 -16.57 -0.21 2.09
CA THR A 109 -16.88 -1.55 1.60
C THR A 109 -17.28 -1.50 0.13
N VAL A 110 -17.22 -2.64 -0.56
CA VAL A 110 -17.72 -2.77 -1.94
C VAL A 110 -19.19 -2.32 -2.07
N ALA A 111 -20.02 -2.63 -1.07
CA ALA A 111 -21.43 -2.23 -1.07
C ALA A 111 -21.59 -0.71 -1.00
N GLU A 112 -20.81 -0.04 -0.17
CA GLU A 112 -20.85 1.42 -0.06
C GLU A 112 -20.32 2.11 -1.32
N VAL A 113 -19.24 1.59 -1.92
CA VAL A 113 -18.76 2.09 -3.21
C VAL A 113 -19.81 1.90 -4.30
N ALA A 114 -20.54 0.78 -4.30
CA ALA A 114 -21.63 0.54 -5.24
C ALA A 114 -22.76 1.57 -5.10
N VAL A 115 -23.16 1.89 -3.87
CA VAL A 115 -24.14 2.95 -3.60
C VAL A 115 -23.64 4.30 -4.12
N LEU A 116 -22.39 4.66 -3.83
CA LEU A 116 -21.81 5.95 -4.22
C LEU A 116 -21.66 6.12 -5.74
N THR A 117 -21.50 5.02 -6.46
CA THR A 117 -21.29 5.01 -7.92
C THR A 117 -22.58 4.72 -8.69
N GLY A 118 -23.68 4.34 -8.02
CA GLY A 118 -24.91 3.89 -8.68
C GLY A 118 -24.79 2.49 -9.32
N GLY A 119 -23.75 1.73 -8.98
CA GLY A 119 -23.51 0.37 -9.48
C GLY A 119 -24.05 -0.71 -8.55
N CYS A 120 -23.85 -1.98 -8.92
CA CYS A 120 -24.09 -3.12 -8.02
C CYS A 120 -22.77 -3.68 -7.46
N ALA A 121 -22.82 -4.25 -6.25
CA ALA A 121 -21.62 -4.73 -5.57
C ALA A 121 -20.83 -5.79 -6.36
N ARG A 122 -21.52 -6.61 -7.17
CA ARG A 122 -20.87 -7.60 -8.06
C ARG A 122 -20.05 -6.91 -9.15
N THR A 123 -20.57 -5.85 -9.76
CA THR A 123 -19.88 -5.07 -10.79
C THR A 123 -18.69 -4.33 -10.20
N ILE A 124 -18.85 -3.66 -9.07
CA ILE A 124 -17.75 -2.96 -8.38
C ILE A 124 -16.64 -3.94 -7.99
N ARG A 125 -16.99 -5.13 -7.51
CA ARG A 125 -15.99 -6.18 -7.22
C ARG A 125 -15.20 -6.53 -8.48
N ARG A 126 -15.88 -6.84 -9.59
CA ARG A 126 -15.22 -7.18 -10.87
C ARG A 126 -14.36 -6.04 -11.42
N ALA A 127 -14.87 -4.80 -11.33
CA ALA A 127 -14.19 -3.59 -11.75
C ALA A 127 -13.02 -3.19 -10.83
N GLY A 128 -12.98 -3.66 -9.59
CA GLY A 128 -11.82 -3.50 -8.72
C GLY A 128 -10.63 -4.39 -9.12
N ASP A 129 -10.91 -5.55 -9.74
CA ASP A 129 -9.90 -6.51 -10.22
C ASP A 129 -9.45 -6.22 -11.66
N SER A 130 -10.37 -5.68 -12.45
CA SER A 130 -10.20 -5.43 -13.87
C SER A 130 -9.98 -3.92 -14.06
N ARG A 131 -9.18 -3.47 -15.03
CA ARG A 131 -9.16 -2.05 -15.40
C ARG A 131 -10.42 -1.68 -16.21
N CYS A 132 -11.62 -1.91 -15.66
CA CYS A 132 -12.87 -1.51 -16.28
C CYS A 132 -12.86 0.02 -16.46
N PRO A 133 -12.82 0.55 -17.70
CA PRO A 133 -12.62 1.98 -17.93
C PRO A 133 -13.79 2.83 -17.43
N GLU A 134 -15.00 2.26 -17.41
CA GLU A 134 -16.25 2.93 -17.02
C GLU A 134 -16.21 3.45 -15.58
N TRP A 135 -15.65 2.68 -14.65
CA TRP A 135 -15.78 2.97 -13.21
C TRP A 135 -14.55 3.65 -12.62
N ARG A 136 -13.41 3.67 -13.35
CA ARG A 136 -12.12 4.27 -12.96
C ARG A 136 -11.76 4.09 -11.47
N LEU A 137 -12.13 2.95 -10.88
CA LEU A 137 -12.03 2.77 -9.43
C LEU A 137 -10.56 2.78 -9.00
N PRO A 138 -10.24 3.45 -7.89
CA PRO A 138 -8.88 3.42 -7.37
C PRO A 138 -8.54 2.00 -6.89
N ARG A 139 -7.24 1.78 -6.68
CA ARG A 139 -6.75 0.56 -6.06
C ARG A 139 -7.48 0.30 -4.75
N HIS A 140 -7.85 -0.96 -4.52
CA HIS A 140 -8.40 -1.43 -3.25
C HIS A 140 -7.33 -2.18 -2.43
N VAL A 141 -7.61 -2.36 -1.15
CA VAL A 141 -6.87 -3.23 -0.25
C VAL A 141 -7.66 -4.51 -0.02
N ASP A 142 -6.97 -5.64 -0.16
CA ASP A 142 -7.49 -6.95 0.21
C ASP A 142 -7.15 -7.27 1.66
N LEU A 143 -8.17 -7.32 2.52
CA LEU A 143 -8.05 -7.74 3.92
C LEU A 143 -8.42 -9.23 4.12
N GLY A 144 -8.53 -9.98 3.02
CA GLY A 144 -8.91 -11.39 2.99
C GLY A 144 -9.70 -11.74 1.72
N PRO A 145 -10.01 -13.03 1.49
CA PRO A 145 -10.55 -13.52 0.21
C PRO A 145 -11.84 -12.86 -0.29
N ARG A 146 -12.59 -12.21 0.60
CA ARG A 146 -13.88 -11.55 0.29
C ARG A 146 -13.98 -10.13 0.86
N THR A 147 -12.91 -9.62 1.46
CA THR A 147 -12.94 -8.40 2.27
C THR A 147 -12.11 -7.32 1.59
N ARG A 148 -12.71 -6.68 0.58
CA ARG A 148 -12.12 -5.54 -0.11
C ARG A 148 -12.50 -4.24 0.56
N ARG A 149 -11.52 -3.36 0.68
CA ARG A 149 -11.71 -2.03 1.25
C ARG A 149 -11.12 -0.98 0.32
N TYR A 150 -11.79 0.16 0.28
CA TYR A 150 -11.36 1.30 -0.52
C TYR A 150 -11.10 2.50 0.40
N LEU A 151 -10.06 3.25 0.08
CA LEU A 151 -9.75 4.50 0.77
C LEU A 151 -10.73 5.57 0.28
N ARG A 152 -11.51 6.14 1.21
CA ARG A 152 -12.58 7.09 0.88
C ARG A 152 -12.10 8.28 0.03
N PRO A 153 -11.01 9.00 0.39
CA PRO A 153 -10.47 10.08 -0.43
C PRO A 153 -10.24 9.71 -1.90
N LEU A 154 -9.65 8.54 -2.16
CA LEU A 154 -9.37 8.08 -3.53
C LEU A 154 -10.65 7.77 -4.30
N VAL A 155 -11.66 7.19 -3.64
CA VAL A 155 -12.95 6.90 -4.29
C VAL A 155 -13.69 8.19 -4.63
N MET A 156 -13.68 9.17 -3.72
CA MET A 156 -14.29 10.47 -3.98
C MET A 156 -13.59 11.17 -5.15
N ALA A 157 -12.26 11.19 -5.17
CA ALA A 157 -11.51 11.78 -6.29
C ALA A 157 -11.91 11.12 -7.64
N ALA A 158 -12.01 9.79 -7.69
CA ALA A 158 -12.43 9.08 -8.89
C ALA A 158 -13.88 9.38 -9.31
N ILE A 159 -14.82 9.48 -8.35
CA ILE A 159 -16.24 9.76 -8.64
C ILE A 159 -16.42 11.17 -9.21
N TYR A 160 -15.67 12.14 -8.68
CA TYR A 160 -15.75 13.53 -9.10
C TYR A 160 -14.79 13.88 -10.26
N ASP A 161 -14.13 12.87 -10.86
CA ASP A 161 -13.08 13.03 -11.89
C ASP A 161 -12.02 14.08 -11.51
N LEU A 162 -11.64 14.08 -10.22
CA LEU A 162 -10.60 14.94 -9.66
C LEU A 162 -9.26 14.21 -9.69
N GLU A 163 -8.19 14.97 -9.93
CA GLU A 163 -6.84 14.47 -9.71
C GLU A 163 -6.63 14.25 -8.20
N PRO A 164 -6.20 13.05 -7.77
CA PRO A 164 -5.96 12.80 -6.36
C PRO A 164 -4.80 13.66 -5.86
N GLU A 165 -4.93 14.17 -4.65
CA GLU A 165 -3.88 14.96 -4.00
C GLU A 165 -2.51 14.26 -4.07
N PRO A 166 -1.39 14.98 -4.30
CA PRO A 166 -0.07 14.37 -4.47
C PRO A 166 0.33 13.46 -3.30
N TRP A 167 -0.05 13.81 -2.08
CA TRP A 167 0.25 13.04 -0.87
C TRP A 167 -0.59 11.75 -0.73
N LEU A 168 -1.69 11.60 -1.47
CA LEU A 168 -2.47 10.35 -1.57
C LEU A 168 -1.84 9.34 -2.54
N THR A 169 -0.84 9.77 -3.31
CA THR A 169 -0.14 8.88 -4.23
C THR A 169 0.77 7.92 -3.44
N PRO A 170 0.70 6.60 -3.68
CA PRO A 170 1.55 5.63 -3.00
C PRO A 170 3.03 5.96 -3.21
N ALA A 171 3.81 5.98 -2.13
CA ALA A 171 5.26 6.02 -2.25
C ALA A 171 5.74 4.78 -3.05
N PRO A 172 6.75 4.91 -3.93
CA PRO A 172 7.28 3.80 -4.69
C PRO A 172 7.78 2.71 -3.74
N ARG A 173 7.04 1.58 -3.69
CA ARG A 173 7.42 0.44 -2.88
C ARG A 173 8.54 -0.32 -3.60
N LYS A 174 9.66 -0.60 -2.92
CA LYS A 174 10.43 -1.81 -3.25
C LYS A 174 9.48 -2.99 -3.06
N PRO A 175 9.41 -3.95 -4.01
CA PRO A 175 8.44 -5.03 -3.93
C PRO A 175 8.65 -5.79 -2.62
N ILE A 176 7.77 -5.56 -1.65
CA ILE A 176 7.54 -6.51 -0.58
C ILE A 176 6.92 -7.68 -1.33
N LEU A 177 7.66 -8.79 -1.43
CA LEU A 177 7.13 -10.07 -1.86
C LEU A 177 5.78 -10.22 -1.18
N GLN A 178 4.70 -10.07 -1.94
CA GLN A 178 3.39 -10.52 -1.52
C GLN A 178 3.57 -12.02 -1.40
N SER A 179 3.99 -12.49 -0.23
CA SER A 179 3.90 -13.89 0.14
C SER A 179 2.44 -14.22 -0.07
N ARG A 180 2.20 -14.88 -1.20
CA ARG A 180 0.89 -15.37 -1.61
C ARG A 180 0.23 -15.91 -0.36
N LEU A 181 -0.94 -15.37 -0.04
CA LEU A 181 -1.81 -15.92 0.98
C LEU A 181 -2.33 -17.27 0.45
N VAL A 182 -1.44 -18.26 0.37
CA VAL A 182 -1.80 -19.67 0.20
C VAL A 182 -1.99 -20.17 1.61
N VAL A 183 -3.22 -20.06 2.10
CA VAL A 183 -3.69 -20.97 3.14
C VAL A 183 -3.51 -22.36 2.54
N LYS A 184 -2.41 -23.03 2.91
CA LYS A 184 -2.26 -24.48 2.73
C LYS A 184 -3.36 -25.07 3.60
N THR A 185 -4.53 -25.30 3.01
CA THR A 185 -5.46 -26.29 3.51
C THR A 185 -4.66 -27.59 3.51
N ARG A 186 -4.16 -28.01 4.67
CA ARG A 186 -3.66 -29.36 4.86
C ARG A 186 -4.88 -30.26 4.67
N LEU A 187 -5.11 -30.72 3.44
CA LEU A 187 -5.85 -31.94 3.24
C LEU A 187 -5.07 -33.01 3.99
N ALA A 188 -5.67 -33.50 5.07
CA ALA A 188 -5.25 -34.74 5.71
C ALA A 188 -5.18 -35.82 4.62
N PRO A 189 -4.17 -36.71 4.65
CA PRO A 189 -4.13 -37.83 3.73
C PRO A 189 -5.39 -38.68 3.95
N ALA A 190 -6.14 -38.92 2.87
CA ALA A 190 -7.22 -39.89 2.87
C ALA A 190 -6.61 -41.26 3.21
N GLU A 191 -6.97 -41.78 4.38
CA GLU A 191 -6.70 -43.17 4.74
C GLU A 191 -7.36 -44.06 3.68
N LYS A 192 -6.55 -44.92 3.06
CA LYS A 192 -7.01 -45.94 2.13
C LYS A 192 -7.92 -46.92 2.89
N PRO A 193 -9.13 -47.24 2.44
CA PRO A 193 -9.84 -48.39 2.97
C PRO A 193 -9.12 -49.67 2.54
N THR A 194 -8.54 -50.36 3.51
CA THR A 194 -8.15 -51.76 3.39
C THR A 194 -9.42 -52.62 3.34
N ASN A 195 -9.87 -52.97 2.14
CA ASN A 195 -10.80 -54.08 1.96
C ASN A 195 -9.98 -55.38 1.89
N GLY A 196 -9.79 -56.00 3.06
CA GLY A 196 -9.48 -57.41 3.17
C GLY A 196 -10.74 -58.21 3.49
N HIS A 197 -10.72 -59.49 3.07
CA HIS A 197 -11.71 -60.56 3.25
C HIS A 197 -12.74 -60.69 2.12
N ASN A 198 -12.98 -61.86 1.51
CA ASN A 198 -12.44 -63.19 1.76
C ASN A 198 -12.68 -64.07 0.52
N ARG A 199 -11.70 -64.90 0.17
CA ARG A 199 -11.94 -66.14 -0.57
C ARG A 199 -12.27 -67.21 0.46
N SER A 200 -13.39 -67.90 0.29
CA SER A 200 -13.60 -69.34 0.52
C SER A 200 -14.98 -69.68 -0.02
#